data_AF-A0A450U2I4-F1
#
_entry.id   AF-A0A450U2I4-F1
#
_cell.length_a   1.000
_cell.length_b   1.000
_cell.length_c   1.000
_cell.angle_alpha   90.00
_cell.angle_beta   90.00
_cell.angle_gamma   90.00
#
_symmetry.space_group_name_H-M   'P 1'
#
loop_
_entity.id
_entity.type
_entity.pdbx_description
1 polymer ?
#
loop_
_entity_poly.entity_id
_entity_poly.type
_entity_poly.pdbx_seq_one_letter_code
_entity_poly.pdbx_strand_id
1 'polypeptide(L)'
;MSTITYEEVLSLFRETDRQIKELGKQIGGLGDKFGYFTEGLALPSMERILAEQFGMTASLPRARIRKNGEEIEIDVLAYANDDINLAILVEVKSRVKREAISQLQKLMGRFREFCPEHRDKATMGILAGVDWDRGVAEEAREAGFLTASIRDEIFEITAPDGFEAHRW
;
A
#
# COMPACT_ATOMS: atom_id res chain seq x y z
N MET A 1 -43.66 -28.54 27.55
CA MET A 1 -42.39 -28.06 26.98
C MET A 1 -42.55 -28.07 25.48
N SER A 2 -42.34 -26.94 24.80
CA SER A 2 -42.35 -26.90 23.33
C SER A 2 -41.12 -27.66 22.83
N THR A 3 -41.31 -28.69 22.00
CA THR A 3 -40.22 -29.45 21.40
C THR A 3 -39.79 -28.72 20.12
N ILE A 4 -38.59 -28.16 20.11
CA ILE A 4 -38.00 -27.54 18.92
C ILE A 4 -37.84 -28.62 17.83
N THR A 5 -38.32 -28.32 16.64
CA THR A 5 -38.22 -29.19 15.47
C THR A 5 -36.88 -29.04 14.77
N TYR A 6 -36.47 -30.08 14.04
CA TYR A 6 -35.24 -30.06 13.23
C TYR A 6 -35.28 -28.97 12.15
N GLU A 7 -36.46 -28.70 11.56
CA GLU A 7 -36.65 -27.65 10.56
C GLU A 7 -36.44 -26.25 11.14
N GLU A 8 -36.93 -26.00 12.36
CA GLU A 8 -36.69 -24.73 13.07
C GLU A 8 -35.20 -24.51 13.36
N VAL A 9 -34.47 -25.56 13.76
CA VAL A 9 -33.02 -25.50 13.96
C VAL A 9 -32.29 -25.20 12.65
N LEU A 10 -32.64 -25.87 11.56
CA LEU A 10 -32.05 -25.62 10.24
C LEU A 10 -32.34 -24.21 9.73
N SER A 11 -33.55 -23.70 9.95
CA SER A 11 -33.92 -22.34 9.60
C SER A 11 -33.08 -21.32 10.36
N LEU A 12 -32.94 -21.50 11.68
CA LEU A 12 -32.12 -20.64 12.52
C LEU A 12 -30.63 -20.68 12.11
N PHE A 13 -30.13 -21.85 11.71
CA PHE A 13 -28.76 -22.00 11.23
C PHE A 13 -28.52 -21.25 9.91
N ARG A 14 -29.46 -21.33 8.96
CA ARG A 14 -29.38 -20.58 7.69
C ARG A 14 -29.46 -19.07 7.92
N GLU A 15 -30.30 -18.63 8.85
CA GLU A 15 -30.40 -17.21 9.23
C GLU A 15 -29.10 -16.72 9.88
N THR A 16 -28.51 -17.53 10.76
CA THR A 16 -27.21 -17.23 11.39
C THR A 16 -26.08 -17.14 10.34
N ASP A 17 -26.00 -18.10 9.41
CA ASP A 17 -25.01 -18.06 8.32
C ASP A 17 -25.15 -16.81 7.45
N ARG A 18 -26.39 -16.40 7.15
CA ARG A 18 -26.66 -15.15 6.43
C ARG A 18 -26.19 -13.93 7.22
N GLN A 19 -26.52 -13.85 8.51
CA GLN A 19 -26.10 -12.74 9.37
C GLN A 19 -24.57 -12.67 9.50
N ILE A 20 -23.88 -13.80 9.62
CA ILE A 20 -22.41 -13.87 9.65
C ILE A 20 -21.81 -13.34 8.34
N LYS A 21 -22.39 -13.71 7.18
CA LYS A 21 -21.94 -13.20 5.88
C LYS A 21 -22.17 -11.70 5.73
N GLU A 22 -23.32 -11.20 6.18
CA GLU A 22 -23.62 -9.76 6.15
C GLU A 22 -22.67 -8.98 7.07
N LEU A 23 -22.41 -9.48 8.27
CA LEU A 23 -21.42 -8.91 9.20
C LEU A 23 -20.01 -8.91 8.60
N GLY A 24 -19.59 -10.01 7.97
CA GLY A 24 -18.30 -10.10 7.28
C GLY A 24 -18.14 -9.04 6.18
N LYS A 25 -19.20 -8.78 5.40
CA LYS A 25 -19.21 -7.70 4.39
C LYS A 25 -19.09 -6.31 5.01
N GLN A 26 -19.80 -6.06 6.11
CA GLN A 26 -19.71 -4.77 6.81
C GLN A 26 -18.32 -4.52 7.41
N ILE A 27 -17.72 -5.54 8.02
CA ILE A 27 -16.35 -5.47 8.55
C ILE A 27 -15.33 -5.24 7.43
N GLY A 28 -15.46 -5.95 6.30
CA GLY A 28 -14.62 -5.71 5.12
C GLY A 28 -14.73 -4.27 4.62
N GLY A 29 -15.96 -3.77 4.48
CA GLY A 29 -16.21 -2.38 4.06
C GLY A 29 -15.70 -1.32 5.03
N LEU A 30 -15.50 -1.64 6.31
CA LEU A 30 -14.79 -0.76 7.25
C LEU A 30 -13.29 -0.76 6.98
N GLY A 31 -12.68 -1.92 6.76
CA GLY A 31 -11.26 -2.05 6.41
C GLY A 31 -10.89 -1.21 5.18
N ASP A 32 -11.70 -1.28 4.12
CA ASP A 32 -11.49 -0.50 2.89
C ASP A 32 -11.53 1.01 3.16
N LYS A 33 -12.47 1.48 4.00
CA LYS A 33 -12.58 2.90 4.38
C LYS A 33 -11.39 3.37 5.20
N PHE A 34 -10.86 2.53 6.09
CA PHE A 34 -9.64 2.85 6.84
C PHE A 34 -8.42 2.95 5.92
N GLY A 35 -8.31 2.08 4.93
CA GLY A 35 -7.29 2.17 3.87
C GLY A 35 -7.38 3.51 3.13
N TYR A 36 -8.55 3.81 2.58
CA TYR A 36 -8.82 5.06 1.86
C TYR A 36 -8.51 6.32 2.68
N PHE A 37 -8.86 6.32 3.98
CA PHE A 37 -8.56 7.43 4.88
C PHE A 37 -7.06 7.58 5.13
N THR A 38 -6.34 6.46 5.29
CA THR A 38 -4.89 6.45 5.48
C THR A 38 -4.16 7.02 4.27
N GLU A 39 -4.54 6.59 3.07
CA GLU A 39 -4.05 7.19 1.82
C GLU A 39 -4.33 8.69 1.80
N GLY A 40 -5.56 9.10 2.13
CA GLY A 40 -5.96 10.51 2.15
C GLY A 40 -5.08 11.40 3.05
N LEU A 41 -4.50 10.84 4.12
CA LEU A 41 -3.52 11.51 4.98
C LEU A 41 -2.10 11.47 4.39
N ALA A 42 -1.72 10.35 3.76
CA ALA A 42 -0.37 10.14 3.24
C ALA A 42 -0.09 10.91 1.95
N LEU A 43 -1.05 10.95 1.02
CA LEU A 43 -0.85 11.47 -0.34
C LEU A 43 -0.24 12.88 -0.38
N PRO A 44 -0.78 13.90 0.33
CA PRO A 44 -0.22 15.26 0.27
C PRO A 44 1.21 15.33 0.79
N SER A 45 1.52 14.56 1.85
CA SER A 45 2.86 14.49 2.42
C SER A 45 3.84 13.78 1.47
N MET A 46 3.39 12.70 0.82
CA MET A 46 4.20 11.97 -0.15
C MET A 46 4.51 12.81 -1.39
N GLU A 47 3.52 13.51 -1.95
CA GLU A 47 3.73 14.41 -3.08
C GLU A 47 4.79 15.48 -2.76
N ARG A 48 4.70 16.08 -1.57
CA ARG A 48 5.68 17.05 -1.08
C ARG A 48 7.07 16.43 -0.94
N ILE A 49 7.18 15.28 -0.26
CA ILE A 49 8.47 14.59 -0.08
C ILE A 49 9.10 14.22 -1.42
N LEU A 50 8.33 13.64 -2.34
CA LEU A 50 8.80 13.21 -3.64
C LEU A 50 9.30 14.39 -4.48
N ALA A 51 8.62 15.54 -4.44
CA ALA A 51 9.05 16.74 -5.12
C ALA A 51 10.29 17.38 -4.45
N GLU A 52 10.23 17.64 -3.14
CA GLU A 52 11.25 18.44 -2.43
C GLU A 52 12.54 17.65 -2.14
N GLN A 53 12.44 16.38 -1.78
CA GLN A 53 13.58 15.56 -1.36
C GLN A 53 14.13 14.69 -2.48
N PHE A 54 13.28 14.24 -3.40
CA PHE A 54 13.67 13.33 -4.48
C PHE A 54 13.70 14.01 -5.86
N GLY A 55 13.23 15.26 -5.98
CA GLY A 55 13.24 15.99 -7.25
C GLY A 55 12.31 15.39 -8.31
N MET A 56 11.27 14.67 -7.89
CA MET A 56 10.29 14.10 -8.83
C MET A 56 9.50 15.22 -9.52
N THR A 57 9.39 15.13 -10.85
CA THR A 57 8.74 16.16 -11.67
C THR A 57 7.33 15.77 -12.10
N ALA A 58 6.97 14.49 -11.95
CA ALA A 58 5.62 13.97 -12.11
C ALA A 58 5.22 13.11 -10.91
N SER A 59 3.96 13.23 -10.49
CA SER A 59 3.35 12.43 -9.42
C SER A 59 1.94 12.02 -9.86
N LEU A 60 1.65 10.73 -9.76
CA LEU A 60 0.36 10.12 -10.08
C LEU A 60 -0.15 9.40 -8.83
N PRO A 61 -1.01 10.04 -8.01
CA PRO A 61 -1.65 9.37 -6.90
C PRO A 61 -2.69 8.34 -7.41
N ARG A 62 -2.82 7.22 -6.70
CA ARG A 62 -3.74 6.13 -6.99
C ARG A 62 -3.63 5.63 -8.44
N ALA A 63 -2.40 5.42 -8.90
CA ALA A 63 -2.15 4.98 -10.25
C ALA A 63 -2.68 3.56 -10.46
N ARG A 64 -3.57 3.41 -11.45
CA ARG A 64 -4.10 2.13 -11.91
C ARG A 64 -3.61 1.86 -13.31
N ILE A 65 -2.73 0.88 -13.47
CA ILE A 65 -2.13 0.53 -14.75
C ILE A 65 -2.64 -0.83 -15.18
N ARG A 66 -3.31 -0.89 -16.33
CA ARG A 66 -3.90 -2.11 -16.87
C ARG A 66 -3.14 -2.57 -18.11
N LYS A 67 -2.72 -3.83 -18.14
CA LYS A 67 -2.00 -4.45 -19.25
C LYS A 67 -2.39 -5.92 -19.39
N ASN A 68 -2.66 -6.37 -20.62
CA ASN A 68 -2.97 -7.76 -20.93
C ASN A 68 -4.12 -8.39 -20.09
N GLY A 69 -5.10 -7.58 -19.69
CA GLY A 69 -6.22 -8.02 -18.84
C GLY A 69 -5.90 -8.10 -17.34
N GLU A 70 -4.66 -7.79 -16.94
CA GLU A 70 -4.23 -7.64 -15.55
C GLU A 70 -4.13 -6.17 -15.18
N GLU A 71 -4.20 -5.88 -13.87
CA GLU A 71 -4.12 -4.53 -13.33
C GLU A 71 -3.16 -4.53 -12.13
N ILE A 72 -2.33 -3.49 -12.04
CA ILE A 72 -1.60 -3.14 -10.82
C ILE A 72 -2.11 -1.80 -10.30
N GLU A 73 -2.14 -1.68 -8.98
CA GLU A 73 -2.41 -0.44 -8.27
C GLU A 73 -1.13 0.01 -7.56
N ILE A 74 -0.85 1.30 -7.59
CA ILE A 74 0.26 1.94 -6.90
C ILE A 74 -0.32 3.17 -6.19
N ASP A 75 -0.16 3.27 -4.87
CA ASP A 75 -0.75 4.36 -4.10
C ASP A 75 -0.19 5.72 -4.53
N VAL A 76 1.11 5.80 -4.80
CA VAL A 76 1.73 6.92 -5.54
C VAL A 76 2.80 6.40 -6.48
N LEU A 77 2.70 6.75 -7.75
CA LEU A 77 3.80 6.62 -8.71
C LEU A 77 4.37 8.00 -9.00
N ALA A 78 5.64 8.23 -8.73
CA ALA A 78 6.33 9.45 -9.11
C ALA A 78 7.55 9.15 -9.98
N TYR A 79 7.90 10.06 -10.88
CA TYR A 79 9.06 9.89 -11.74
C TYR A 79 9.64 11.22 -12.20
N ALA A 80 10.90 11.16 -12.61
CA ALA A 80 11.59 12.21 -13.34
C ALA A 80 12.29 11.61 -14.59
N ASN A 81 12.47 12.44 -15.63
CA ASN A 81 12.97 12.01 -16.94
C ASN A 81 14.31 12.62 -17.35
N ASP A 82 14.70 13.76 -16.78
CA ASP A 82 15.84 14.55 -17.23
C ASP A 82 17.10 14.21 -16.40
N ASP A 83 17.64 15.19 -15.66
CA ASP A 83 18.83 15.03 -14.80
C ASP A 83 18.68 13.90 -13.76
N ILE A 84 17.43 13.58 -13.44
CA ILE A 84 17.04 12.48 -12.56
C ILE A 84 16.25 11.47 -13.41
N ASN A 85 16.83 10.30 -13.68
CA ASN A 85 16.19 9.22 -14.41
C ASN A 85 15.72 8.11 -13.45
N LEU A 86 14.67 8.40 -12.67
CA LEU A 86 14.19 7.59 -11.55
C LEU A 86 12.66 7.51 -11.54
N ALA A 87 12.13 6.34 -11.20
CA ALA A 87 10.74 6.13 -10.81
C ALA A 87 10.67 5.67 -9.35
N ILE A 88 9.71 6.19 -8.59
CA ILE A 88 9.48 5.85 -7.18
C ILE A 88 8.05 5.35 -7.04
N LEU A 89 7.90 4.15 -6.48
CA LEU A 89 6.61 3.56 -6.14
C LEU A 89 6.42 3.67 -4.64
N VAL A 90 5.30 4.24 -4.22
CA VAL A 90 4.91 4.33 -2.81
C VAL A 90 3.72 3.42 -2.55
N GLU A 91 3.84 2.62 -1.50
CA GLU A 91 2.76 1.83 -0.93
C GLU A 91 2.43 2.37 0.47
N VAL A 92 1.16 2.60 0.76
CA VAL A 92 0.65 3.15 2.01
C VAL A 92 -0.16 2.10 2.75
N LYS A 93 0.13 1.86 4.03
CA LYS A 93 -0.66 0.98 4.90
C LYS A 93 -1.08 1.69 6.18
N SER A 94 -2.33 1.44 6.60
CA SER A 94 -2.80 1.88 7.92
C SER A 94 -2.00 1.20 9.03
N ARG A 95 -1.74 -0.10 8.87
CA ARG A 95 -0.82 -0.88 9.70
C ARG A 95 0.13 -1.67 8.82
N VAL A 96 1.42 -1.39 8.97
CA VAL A 96 2.49 -2.05 8.22
C VAL A 96 2.87 -3.34 8.94
N LYS A 97 2.66 -4.44 8.24
CA LYS A 97 3.06 -5.79 8.65
C LYS A 97 4.08 -6.33 7.65
N ARG A 98 4.73 -7.44 8.00
CA ARG A 98 5.74 -8.09 7.14
C ARG A 98 5.21 -8.38 5.73
N GLU A 99 3.92 -8.71 5.58
CA GLU A 99 3.32 -8.99 4.28
C GLU A 99 3.39 -7.78 3.32
N ALA A 100 3.39 -6.55 3.85
CA ALA A 100 3.48 -5.33 3.04
C ALA A 100 4.82 -5.22 2.30
N ILE A 101 5.91 -5.70 2.92
CA ILE A 101 7.24 -5.76 2.29
C ILE A 101 7.18 -6.67 1.06
N SER A 102 6.62 -7.88 1.22
CA SER A 102 6.47 -8.83 0.12
C SER A 102 5.52 -8.34 -0.97
N GLN A 103 4.48 -7.57 -0.61
CA GLN A 103 3.58 -6.94 -1.58
C GLN A 103 4.33 -5.91 -2.43
N LEU A 104 5.09 -5.01 -1.80
CA LEU A 104 5.87 -4.01 -2.51
C LEU A 104 6.96 -4.66 -3.37
N GLN A 105 7.65 -5.70 -2.90
CA GLN A 105 8.62 -6.45 -3.72
C GLN A 105 8.00 -7.03 -5.00
N LYS A 106 6.79 -7.61 -4.90
CA LYS A 106 6.06 -8.13 -6.06
C LYS A 106 5.66 -7.03 -7.03
N LEU A 107 5.24 -5.88 -6.50
CA LEU A 107 4.90 -4.71 -7.30
C LEU A 107 6.12 -4.19 -8.07
N MET A 108 7.25 -4.00 -7.38
CA MET A 108 8.52 -3.60 -7.98
C MET A 108 8.97 -4.56 -9.08
N GLY A 109 8.85 -5.87 -8.86
CA GLY A 109 9.21 -6.90 -9.85
C GLY A 109 8.36 -6.89 -11.12
N ARG A 110 7.11 -6.39 -11.03
CA ARG A 110 6.18 -6.31 -12.18
C ARG A 110 6.15 -4.93 -12.81
N PHE A 111 6.65 -3.89 -12.15
CA PHE A 111 6.52 -2.50 -12.58
C PHE A 111 6.98 -2.27 -14.03
N ARG A 112 8.18 -2.73 -14.41
CA ARG A 112 8.73 -2.57 -15.78
C ARG A 112 7.95 -3.33 -16.86
N GLU A 113 7.20 -4.36 -16.47
CA GLU A 113 6.28 -5.04 -17.38
C GLU A 113 5.08 -4.14 -17.66
N PHE A 114 4.49 -3.53 -16.64
CA PHE A 114 3.29 -2.71 -16.75
C PHE A 114 3.56 -1.32 -17.32
N CYS A 115 4.71 -0.71 -16.99
CA CYS A 115 5.11 0.64 -17.42
C CYS A 115 6.41 0.57 -18.26
N PRO A 116 6.37 0.03 -19.49
CA PRO A 116 7.56 -0.08 -20.35
C PRO A 116 8.22 1.27 -20.67
N GLU A 117 7.48 2.37 -20.62
CA GLU A 117 7.98 3.75 -20.73
C GLU A 117 8.96 4.15 -19.62
N HIS A 118 9.01 3.38 -18.53
CA HIS A 118 9.94 3.57 -17.41
C HIS A 118 11.01 2.48 -17.33
N ARG A 119 11.15 1.63 -18.35
CA ARG A 119 12.06 0.48 -18.32
C ARG A 119 13.52 0.87 -18.06
N ASP A 120 13.97 1.98 -18.64
CA ASP A 120 15.36 2.44 -18.53
C ASP A 120 15.60 3.32 -17.29
N LYS A 121 14.59 3.50 -16.43
CA LYS A 121 14.74 4.22 -15.17
C LYS A 121 15.29 3.30 -14.09
N ALA A 122 16.09 3.88 -13.20
CA ALA A 122 16.23 3.30 -11.87
C ALA A 122 14.84 3.29 -11.23
N THR A 123 14.53 2.27 -10.44
CA THR A 123 13.26 2.23 -9.70
C THR A 123 13.56 2.13 -8.20
N MET A 124 12.81 2.83 -7.35
CA MET A 124 12.89 2.75 -5.88
C MET A 124 11.49 2.53 -5.29
N GLY A 125 11.44 1.91 -4.11
CA GLY A 125 10.21 1.71 -3.35
C GLY A 125 10.22 2.45 -2.02
N ILE A 126 9.08 3.04 -1.66
CA ILE A 126 8.82 3.60 -0.33
C ILE A 126 7.64 2.84 0.28
N LEU A 127 7.85 2.30 1.47
CA LEU A 127 6.77 1.74 2.29
C LEU A 127 6.39 2.76 3.36
N ALA A 128 5.20 3.33 3.24
CA ALA A 128 4.65 4.30 4.16
C ALA A 128 3.57 3.67 5.05
N GLY A 129 3.51 4.06 6.32
CA GLY A 129 2.35 3.70 7.12
C GLY A 129 2.19 4.43 8.45
N VAL A 130 0.98 4.32 8.99
CA VAL A 130 0.58 5.01 10.23
C VAL A 130 1.08 4.25 11.46
N ASP A 131 0.81 2.95 11.53
CA ASP A 131 1.27 2.07 12.60
C ASP A 131 2.18 0.97 12.03
N TRP A 132 3.22 0.59 12.76
CA TRP A 132 4.21 -0.40 12.32
C TRP A 132 4.35 -1.51 13.35
N ASP A 133 4.23 -2.75 12.90
CA ASP A 133 4.59 -3.89 13.74
C ASP A 133 6.09 -3.83 14.09
N ARG A 134 6.42 -4.26 15.31
CA ARG A 134 7.79 -4.19 15.84
C ARG A 134 8.78 -4.90 14.91
N GLY A 135 9.83 -4.19 14.50
CA GLY A 135 10.91 -4.72 13.65
C GLY A 135 10.61 -4.65 12.15
N VAL A 136 9.36 -4.48 11.73
CA VAL A 136 9.00 -4.46 10.30
C VAL A 136 9.62 -3.28 9.55
N ALA A 137 9.78 -2.13 10.21
CA ALA A 137 10.47 -1.00 9.60
C ALA A 137 11.94 -1.32 9.28
N GLU A 138 12.61 -2.11 10.12
CA GLU A 138 13.99 -2.53 9.85
C GLU A 138 14.03 -3.56 8.73
N GLU A 139 13.16 -4.56 8.77
CA GLU A 139 13.04 -5.57 7.70
C GLU A 139 12.75 -4.93 6.33
N ALA A 140 11.94 -3.86 6.29
CA ALA A 140 11.66 -3.13 5.05
C ALA A 140 12.93 -2.45 4.49
N ARG A 141 13.76 -1.88 5.37
CA ARG A 141 15.04 -1.26 4.99
C ARG A 141 16.06 -2.29 4.55
N GLU A 142 16.16 -3.41 5.25
CA GLU A 142 16.99 -4.55 4.84
C GLU A 142 16.57 -5.09 3.47
N ALA A 143 15.27 -5.05 3.15
CA ALA A 143 14.73 -5.37 1.83
C ALA A 143 14.97 -4.27 0.77
N GLY A 144 15.60 -3.15 1.15
CA GLY A 144 15.99 -2.05 0.26
C GLY A 144 14.96 -0.94 0.13
N PHE A 145 13.88 -0.93 0.91
CA PHE A 145 12.86 0.11 0.85
C PHE A 145 13.14 1.27 1.78
N LEU A 146 12.84 2.48 1.30
CA LEU A 146 12.67 3.61 2.20
C LEU A 146 11.43 3.40 3.04
N THR A 147 11.47 3.90 4.27
CA THR A 147 10.33 3.86 5.19
C THR A 147 9.83 5.27 5.43
N ALA A 148 8.52 5.44 5.51
CA ALA A 148 7.90 6.69 5.90
C ALA A 148 6.80 6.45 6.94
N SER A 149 6.67 7.36 7.89
CA SER A 149 5.64 7.27 8.93
C SER A 149 5.04 8.64 9.23
N ILE A 150 3.81 8.63 9.71
CA ILE A 150 3.16 9.85 10.19
C ILE A 150 3.79 10.32 11.51
N ARG A 151 4.10 11.62 11.57
CA ARG A 151 4.57 12.36 12.74
C ARG A 151 3.89 13.73 12.71
N ASP A 152 3.29 14.15 13.82
CA ASP A 152 2.60 15.45 13.90
C ASP A 152 1.67 15.74 12.69
N GLU A 153 0.86 14.74 12.32
CA GLU A 153 -0.12 14.77 11.21
C GLU A 153 0.46 14.76 9.78
N ILE A 154 1.79 14.82 9.63
CA ILE A 154 2.47 14.76 8.32
C ILE A 154 3.31 13.50 8.20
N PHE A 155 3.44 12.95 6.99
CA PHE A 155 4.39 11.87 6.78
C PHE A 155 5.80 12.41 6.59
N GLU A 156 6.76 11.69 7.14
CA GLU A 156 8.19 11.95 7.04
C GLU A 156 8.95 10.67 6.68
N ILE A 157 10.06 10.80 5.97
CA ILE A 157 10.99 9.69 5.76
C ILE A 157 11.63 9.32 7.10
N THR A 158 11.57 8.03 7.44
CA THR A 158 12.09 7.47 8.69
C THR A 158 13.29 6.55 8.49
N ALA A 159 13.78 6.42 7.25
CA ALA A 159 15.05 5.77 7.00
C ALA A 159 16.18 6.59 7.66
N PRO A 160 17.19 5.93 8.27
CA PRO A 160 18.28 6.63 8.92
C PRO A 160 19.14 7.41 7.90
N ASP A 161 19.81 8.45 8.38
CA ASP A 161 20.75 9.23 7.55
C ASP A 161 21.81 8.32 6.92
N GLY A 162 22.06 8.50 5.63
CA GLY A 162 23.00 7.68 4.86
C GLY A 162 22.46 6.32 4.41
N PHE A 163 21.18 6.00 4.68
CA PHE A 163 20.55 4.84 4.06
C PHE A 163 20.45 5.01 2.54
N GLU A 164 21.02 4.05 1.81
CA GLU A 164 20.88 3.98 0.36
C GLU A 164 19.79 2.97 0.01
N ALA A 165 18.65 3.46 -0.48
CA ALA A 165 17.59 2.58 -0.95
C ALA A 165 18.07 1.77 -2.16
N HIS A 166 17.56 0.54 -2.27
CA HIS A 166 17.87 -0.30 -3.41
C HIS A 166 17.31 0.33 -4.70
N ARG A 167 18.07 0.19 -5.79
CA ARG A 167 17.66 0.60 -7.13
C ARG A 167 17.45 -0.66 -7.95
N TRP A 168 16.18 -0.99 -8.21
CA TRP A 168 15.76 -2.15 -9.01
C TRP A 168 15.92 -1.89 -10.51
#